data_AF-A0A9P8KYY4-F1
#
_entry.id   AF-A0A9P8KYY4-F1
#
_cell.length_a   1.000
_cell.length_b   1.000
_cell.length_c   1.000
_cell.angle_alpha   90.00
_cell.angle_beta   90.00
_cell.angle_gamma   90.00
#
_symmetry.space_group_name_H-M   'P 1'
#
loop_
_entity.id
_entity.type
_entity.pdbx_description
1 polymer ?
#
loop_
_entity_poly.entity_id
_entity_poly.type
_entity_poly.pdbx_seq_one_letter_code
_entity_poly.pdbx_strand_id
1 'polypeptide(L)'
;MDTCSLEGAISGLIESYSEFNSQSVDELEEEPSPLEFMRYVALNRPFVVRGGCSHWLATKRWSAGYLEDRMSSARINVAITPHGNADAIVTGSSGIEYFVKPLEVQEPFSTFLKDIRQQENTCGDSGLVKYAQTRESQQCKENDNLRGEYFLLSGDVERDIAWARIALEKEPDAVNLWIGNSKSVTALHKDNYENIYCQIIGSKYFTLLSPLEVACVGERNFRSATYVKDKGGKGLRIEEDEGGQEIPFPTWDPDRPEIRPTKFSPLGKPLRVKLNAGDMLYLPALWWELYWMNPRG
;
A
#
# COMPACT_ATOMS: atom_id res chain seq x y z
N MET A 1 25.12 4.85 38.85
CA MET A 1 24.98 4.46 37.43
C MET A 1 23.68 3.69 37.38
N ASP A 2 22.56 4.41 37.39
CA ASP A 2 21.24 3.80 37.56
C ASP A 2 20.72 3.30 36.22
N THR A 3 20.48 1.99 36.19
CA THR A 3 19.55 1.24 35.32
C THR A 3 18.97 2.01 34.14
N CYS A 4 19.56 1.82 32.96
CA CYS A 4 18.82 2.02 31.71
C CYS A 4 17.67 1.01 31.72
N SER A 5 16.44 1.46 32.00
CA SER A 5 15.26 0.60 31.89
C SER A 5 15.13 0.14 30.44
N LEU A 6 14.51 -1.02 30.20
CA LEU A 6 14.23 -1.49 28.83
C LEU A 6 13.55 -0.40 27.99
N GLU A 7 12.68 0.39 28.62
CA GLU A 7 12.02 1.54 27.99
C GLU A 7 13.00 2.66 27.60
N GLY A 8 13.96 2.97 28.47
CA GLY A 8 15.02 3.93 28.17
C GLY A 8 15.91 3.46 27.01
N ALA A 9 16.22 2.16 26.95
CA ALA A 9 17.00 1.58 25.85
C ALA A 9 16.24 1.64 24.51
N ILE A 10 14.94 1.33 24.51
CA ILE A 10 14.08 1.44 23.31
C ILE A 10 13.98 2.91 22.86
N SER A 11 13.74 3.83 23.79
CA SER A 11 13.66 5.26 23.48
C SER A 11 14.97 5.77 22.88
N GLY A 12 16.10 5.46 23.52
CA GLY A 12 17.42 5.83 23.05
C GLY A 12 17.76 5.23 21.67
N LEU A 13 17.31 4.02 21.35
CA LEU A 13 17.46 3.43 20.02
C LEU A 13 16.71 4.24 18.94
N ILE A 14 15.43 4.56 19.18
CA ILE A 14 14.59 5.31 18.23
C ILE A 14 15.13 6.73 18.02
N GLU A 15 15.49 7.41 19.11
CA GLU A 15 16.04 8.76 19.08
C GLU A 15 17.40 8.78 18.37
N SER A 16 18.33 7.89 18.74
CA SER A 16 19.65 7.81 18.10
C SER A 16 19.51 7.53 16.61
N TYR A 17 18.65 6.58 16.22
CA TYR A 17 18.41 6.31 14.80
C TYR A 17 17.92 7.58 14.09
N SER A 18 16.97 8.29 14.66
CA SER A 18 16.41 9.51 14.07
C SER A 18 17.43 10.65 13.97
N GLU A 19 18.36 10.76 14.92
CA GLU A 19 19.42 11.79 14.92
C GLU A 19 20.52 11.53 13.87
N PHE A 20 20.83 10.26 13.60
CA PHE A 20 21.88 9.88 12.64
C PHE A 20 21.36 9.64 11.21
N ASN A 21 20.04 9.66 11.00
CA ASN A 21 19.42 9.43 9.70
C ASN A 21 18.61 10.65 9.24
N SER A 22 18.55 10.85 7.92
CA SER A 22 17.74 11.91 7.33
C SER A 22 16.26 11.66 7.62
N GLN A 23 15.53 12.76 7.85
CA GLN A 23 14.07 12.76 8.02
C GLN A 23 13.34 13.05 6.70
N SER A 24 14.06 12.91 5.58
CA SER A 24 13.52 12.92 4.23
C SER A 24 14.12 11.76 3.44
N VAL A 25 13.38 11.29 2.44
CA VAL A 25 13.93 10.35 1.45
C VAL A 25 14.86 11.07 0.50
N ASP A 26 15.87 10.37 -0.01
CA ASP A 26 16.69 10.88 -1.10
C ASP A 26 15.85 10.91 -2.39
N GLU A 27 16.06 11.95 -3.20
CA GLU A 27 15.43 12.10 -4.51
C GLU A 27 16.52 12.10 -5.58
N LEU A 28 16.47 11.10 -6.46
CA LEU A 28 17.39 10.89 -7.56
C LEU A 28 16.77 11.43 -8.85
N GLU A 29 17.54 12.17 -9.64
CA GLU A 29 17.11 12.69 -10.95
C GLU A 29 17.25 11.65 -12.07
N GLU A 30 17.98 10.56 -11.81
CA GLU A 30 18.19 9.44 -12.74
C GLU A 30 18.18 8.10 -12.00
N GLU A 31 17.98 7.02 -12.76
CA GLU A 31 18.02 5.66 -12.20
C GLU A 31 19.40 5.34 -11.61
N PRO A 32 19.47 4.74 -10.41
CA PRO A 32 20.76 4.38 -9.82
C PRO A 32 21.40 3.23 -10.61
N SER A 33 22.73 3.17 -10.60
CA SER A 33 23.42 1.94 -11.00
C SER A 33 23.11 0.80 -10.00
N PRO A 34 23.25 -0.48 -10.41
CA PRO A 34 23.07 -1.61 -9.50
C PRO A 34 23.91 -1.51 -8.21
N LEU A 35 25.13 -0.96 -8.30
CA LEU A 35 25.99 -0.77 -7.12
C LEU A 35 25.47 0.32 -6.19
N GLU A 36 24.99 1.43 -6.73
CA GLU A 36 24.37 2.50 -5.93
C GLU A 36 23.11 2.00 -5.26
N PHE A 37 22.26 1.26 -5.98
CA PHE A 37 21.09 0.63 -5.40
C PHE A 37 21.44 -0.32 -4.25
N MET A 38 22.46 -1.18 -4.41
CA MET A 38 22.89 -2.07 -3.33
C MET A 38 23.36 -1.34 -2.06
N ARG A 39 23.87 -0.11 -2.17
CA ARG A 39 24.20 0.71 -1.00
C ARG A 39 22.94 1.12 -0.23
N TYR A 40 21.86 1.45 -0.92
CA TYR A 40 20.56 1.73 -0.30
C TYR A 40 19.95 0.49 0.33
N VAL A 41 20.02 -0.67 -0.34
CA VAL A 41 19.59 -1.96 0.21
C VAL A 41 20.36 -2.28 1.50
N ALA A 42 21.69 -2.15 1.50
CA ALA A 42 22.53 -2.43 2.65
C ALA A 42 22.26 -1.50 3.85
N LEU A 43 21.83 -0.26 3.58
CA LEU A 43 21.43 0.71 4.60
C LEU A 43 19.94 0.61 4.97
N ASN A 44 19.16 -0.23 4.26
CA ASN A 44 17.72 -0.33 4.36
C ASN A 44 17.05 1.05 4.30
N ARG A 45 17.41 1.87 3.29
CA ARG A 45 16.92 3.24 3.14
C ARG A 45 16.08 3.42 1.86
N PRO A 46 14.88 4.02 1.96
CA PRO A 46 14.07 4.34 0.79
C PRO A 46 14.65 5.54 0.01
N PHE A 47 14.38 5.56 -1.28
CA PHE A 47 14.64 6.72 -2.15
C PHE A 47 13.60 6.80 -3.28
N VAL A 48 13.47 7.98 -3.86
CA VAL A 48 12.61 8.23 -5.02
C VAL A 48 13.48 8.49 -6.25
N VAL A 49 13.15 7.88 -7.38
CA VAL A 49 13.66 8.29 -8.69
C VAL A 49 12.61 9.17 -9.36
N ARG A 50 12.90 10.45 -9.48
CA ARG A 50 12.01 11.41 -10.13
C ARG A 50 11.94 11.11 -11.61
N GLY A 51 10.73 10.90 -12.10
CA GLY A 51 10.49 10.55 -13.50
C GLY A 51 11.04 9.20 -13.98
N GLY A 52 11.46 8.29 -13.08
CA GLY A 52 12.06 7.00 -13.44
C GLY A 52 11.24 6.17 -14.45
N CYS A 53 9.91 6.14 -14.34
CA CYS A 53 9.04 5.43 -15.28
C CYS A 53 8.37 6.34 -16.33
N SER A 54 8.82 7.58 -16.49
CA SER A 54 8.22 8.55 -17.44
C SER A 54 8.35 8.11 -18.90
N HIS A 55 9.36 7.30 -19.19
CA HIS A 55 9.62 6.82 -20.54
C HIS A 55 8.72 5.66 -20.96
N TRP A 56 8.05 4.98 -20.00
CA TRP A 56 7.18 3.84 -20.25
C TRP A 56 5.98 4.21 -21.14
N LEU A 57 5.50 3.24 -21.94
CA LEU A 57 4.31 3.45 -22.74
C LEU A 57 3.08 3.71 -21.86
N ALA A 58 3.01 3.05 -20.70
CA ALA A 58 1.95 3.23 -19.73
C ALA A 58 1.81 4.69 -19.30
N THR A 59 2.91 5.33 -18.87
CA THR A 59 2.92 6.74 -18.44
C THR A 59 2.57 7.72 -19.55
N LYS A 60 2.78 7.33 -20.82
CA LYS A 60 2.49 8.17 -22.00
C LYS A 60 1.08 7.98 -22.56
N ARG A 61 0.50 6.78 -22.43
CA ARG A 61 -0.73 6.38 -23.14
C ARG A 61 -1.90 6.09 -22.24
N TRP A 62 -1.66 5.63 -21.01
CA TRP A 62 -2.76 5.22 -20.15
C TRP A 62 -3.62 6.43 -19.80
N SER A 63 -4.91 6.25 -20.01
CA SER A 63 -5.99 7.15 -19.68
C SER A 63 -7.20 6.29 -19.37
N ALA A 64 -8.23 6.85 -18.73
CA ALA A 64 -9.46 6.10 -18.47
C ALA A 64 -10.02 5.47 -19.77
N GLY A 65 -10.05 6.22 -20.87
CA GLY A 65 -10.54 5.70 -22.16
C GLY A 65 -9.65 4.60 -22.76
N TYR A 66 -8.32 4.74 -22.67
CA TYR A 66 -7.40 3.70 -23.13
C TYR A 66 -7.56 2.41 -22.32
N LEU A 67 -7.61 2.50 -21.00
CA LEU A 67 -7.77 1.35 -20.11
C LEU A 67 -9.13 0.67 -20.34
N GLU A 68 -10.21 1.45 -20.50
CA GLU A 68 -11.55 0.93 -20.79
C GLU A 68 -11.61 0.14 -22.11
N ASP A 69 -10.98 0.66 -23.17
CA ASP A 69 -10.91 0.00 -24.48
C ASP A 69 -10.09 -1.30 -24.41
N ARG A 70 -8.87 -1.22 -23.88
CA ARG A 70 -7.93 -2.36 -23.79
C ARG A 70 -8.42 -3.48 -22.89
N MET A 71 -9.12 -3.15 -21.81
CA MET A 71 -9.64 -4.11 -20.83
C MET A 71 -11.15 -4.35 -21.00
N SER A 72 -11.74 -3.99 -22.14
CA SER A 72 -13.20 -4.04 -22.36
C SER A 72 -13.84 -5.41 -22.14
N SER A 73 -13.12 -6.50 -22.45
CA SER A 73 -13.58 -7.88 -22.22
C SER A 73 -13.11 -8.49 -20.90
N ALA A 74 -12.30 -7.78 -20.12
CA ALA A 74 -11.67 -8.31 -18.92
C ALA A 74 -12.62 -8.25 -17.71
N ARG A 75 -12.46 -9.24 -16.82
CA ARG A 75 -13.06 -9.24 -15.49
C ARG A 75 -11.92 -9.19 -14.47
N ILE A 76 -12.12 -8.39 -13.44
CA ILE A 76 -11.10 -8.10 -12.45
C ILE A 76 -11.61 -8.35 -11.04
N ASN A 77 -10.71 -8.73 -10.13
CA ASN A 77 -11.05 -8.84 -8.73
C ASN A 77 -11.02 -7.45 -8.07
N VAL A 78 -12.12 -7.10 -7.41
CA VAL A 78 -12.33 -5.78 -6.82
C VAL A 78 -12.59 -5.94 -5.34
N ALA A 79 -11.77 -5.27 -4.53
CA ALA A 79 -12.00 -5.12 -3.11
C ALA A 79 -13.04 -4.03 -2.87
N ILE A 80 -14.05 -4.35 -2.06
CA ILE A 80 -15.16 -3.46 -1.71
C ILE A 80 -15.19 -3.28 -0.20
N THR A 81 -15.22 -2.02 0.23
CA THR A 81 -15.29 -1.65 1.65
C THR A 81 -16.29 -0.52 1.87
N PRO A 82 -16.77 -0.30 3.11
CA PRO A 82 -17.65 0.82 3.40
C PRO A 82 -16.95 2.19 3.27
N HIS A 83 -15.69 2.31 3.71
CA HIS A 83 -14.99 3.60 3.83
C HIS A 83 -13.64 3.64 3.10
N GLY A 84 -13.35 2.66 2.25
CA GLY A 84 -12.10 2.61 1.48
C GLY A 84 -10.87 2.12 2.26
N ASN A 85 -11.06 1.68 3.50
CA ASN A 85 -10.06 1.11 4.39
C ASN A 85 -10.12 -0.42 4.34
N ALA A 86 -9.46 -1.01 3.36
CA ALA A 86 -9.28 -2.46 3.35
C ALA A 86 -8.23 -2.89 4.39
N ASP A 87 -8.35 -4.12 4.88
CA ASP A 87 -7.38 -4.74 5.80
C ASP A 87 -7.13 -3.85 7.02
N ALA A 88 -8.21 -3.47 7.69
CA ALA A 88 -8.21 -2.48 8.75
C ALA A 88 -8.89 -2.99 10.02
N ILE A 89 -8.57 -2.33 11.15
CA ILE A 89 -9.22 -2.62 12.43
C ILE A 89 -10.61 -2.00 12.45
N VAL A 90 -11.64 -2.82 12.67
CA VAL A 90 -13.04 -2.38 12.77
C VAL A 90 -13.65 -2.87 14.06
N THR A 91 -14.35 -1.97 14.76
CA THR A 91 -15.12 -2.31 15.96
C THR A 91 -16.51 -2.83 15.54
N GLY A 92 -16.79 -4.10 15.85
CA GLY A 92 -18.09 -4.70 15.65
C GLY A 92 -19.16 -4.16 16.59
N SER A 93 -20.42 -4.53 16.37
CA SER A 93 -21.58 -4.07 17.15
C SER A 93 -21.54 -4.44 18.64
N SER A 94 -20.79 -5.49 19.00
CA SER A 94 -20.55 -5.91 20.38
C SER A 94 -19.40 -5.16 21.08
N GLY A 95 -18.75 -4.21 20.41
CA GLY A 95 -17.56 -3.50 20.91
C GLY A 95 -16.24 -4.26 20.72
N ILE A 96 -16.29 -5.46 20.12
CA ILE A 96 -15.11 -6.27 19.82
C ILE A 96 -14.42 -5.72 18.57
N GLU A 97 -13.09 -5.63 18.61
CA GLU A 97 -12.28 -5.22 17.47
C GLU A 97 -11.81 -6.42 16.66
N TYR A 98 -11.89 -6.31 15.33
CA TYR A 98 -11.49 -7.32 14.36
C TYR A 98 -10.52 -6.73 13.35
N PHE A 99 -9.63 -7.56 12.82
CA PHE A 99 -8.97 -7.27 11.56
C PHE A 99 -9.94 -7.66 10.44
N VAL A 100 -10.37 -6.68 9.63
CA VAL A 100 -11.43 -6.90 8.63
C VAL A 100 -10.90 -6.79 7.22
N LYS A 101 -10.98 -7.89 6.49
CA LYS A 101 -10.68 -8.00 5.06
C LYS A 101 -11.82 -7.42 4.22
N PRO A 102 -11.53 -6.86 3.03
CA PRO A 102 -12.56 -6.36 2.13
C PRO A 102 -13.48 -7.48 1.61
N LEU A 103 -14.64 -7.11 1.09
CA LEU A 103 -15.42 -8.00 0.24
C LEU A 103 -14.75 -8.05 -1.13
N GLU A 104 -14.30 -9.22 -1.57
CA GLU A 104 -13.76 -9.40 -2.91
C GLU A 104 -14.82 -9.91 -3.90
N VAL A 105 -14.93 -9.25 -5.05
CA VAL A 105 -15.85 -9.66 -6.12
C VAL A 105 -15.21 -9.53 -7.49
N GLN A 106 -15.50 -10.49 -8.36
CA GLN A 106 -15.16 -10.45 -9.78
C GLN A 106 -16.19 -9.63 -10.57
N GLU A 107 -15.78 -8.52 -11.19
CA GLU A 107 -16.65 -7.68 -12.03
C GLU A 107 -15.99 -7.23 -13.33
N PRO A 108 -16.76 -6.81 -14.36
CA PRO A 108 -16.17 -6.26 -15.58
C PRO A 108 -15.34 -5.00 -15.29
N PHE A 109 -14.17 -4.89 -15.91
CA PHE A 109 -13.28 -3.74 -15.74
C PHE A 109 -13.95 -2.40 -16.05
N SER A 110 -14.78 -2.36 -17.09
CA SER A 110 -15.55 -1.16 -17.48
C SER A 110 -16.52 -0.69 -16.39
N THR A 111 -17.20 -1.64 -15.72
CA THR A 111 -18.08 -1.32 -14.58
C THR A 111 -17.28 -0.75 -13.42
N PHE A 112 -16.17 -1.41 -13.06
CA PHE A 112 -15.27 -0.94 -12.01
C PHE A 112 -14.76 0.48 -12.27
N LEU A 113 -14.23 0.72 -13.47
CA LEU A 113 -13.65 2.00 -13.85
C LEU A 113 -14.71 3.13 -13.83
N LYS A 114 -15.92 2.84 -14.30
CA LYS A 114 -17.05 3.77 -14.22
C LYS A 114 -17.38 4.12 -12.77
N ASP A 115 -17.43 3.12 -11.89
CA ASP A 115 -17.80 3.30 -10.49
C ASP A 115 -16.76 4.12 -9.73
N ILE A 116 -15.45 3.83 -9.88
CA ILE A 116 -14.42 4.61 -9.18
C ILE A 116 -14.36 6.06 -9.66
N ARG A 117 -14.65 6.32 -10.94
CA ARG A 117 -14.78 7.68 -11.50
C ARG A 117 -15.99 8.41 -10.95
N GLN A 118 -17.12 7.71 -10.78
CA GLN A 118 -18.30 8.30 -10.17
C GLN A 118 -18.09 8.59 -8.67
N GLN A 119 -17.41 7.69 -7.97
CA GLN A 119 -17.05 7.84 -6.55
C GLN A 119 -16.14 9.04 -6.31
N GLU A 120 -15.22 9.33 -7.23
CA GLU A 120 -14.33 10.51 -7.17
C GLU A 120 -15.12 11.82 -7.34
N ASN A 121 -16.11 11.84 -8.23
CA ASN A 121 -16.90 13.04 -8.53
C ASN A 121 -18.03 13.31 -7.53
N THR A 122 -18.31 12.38 -6.60
CA THR A 122 -19.38 12.53 -5.60
C THR A 122 -18.84 13.06 -4.28
N CYS A 123 -19.24 14.29 -3.95
CA CYS A 123 -19.00 14.89 -2.63
C CYS A 123 -19.84 14.18 -1.56
N GLY A 124 -19.18 13.46 -0.65
CA GLY A 124 -19.82 12.80 0.49
C GLY A 124 -19.58 11.28 0.57
N ASP A 125 -20.05 10.71 1.68
CA ASP A 125 -19.83 9.31 2.09
C ASP A 125 -20.84 8.32 1.45
N SER A 126 -21.38 8.66 0.28
CA SER A 126 -22.52 7.94 -0.29
C SER A 126 -22.09 6.79 -1.20
N GLY A 127 -21.58 5.70 -0.61
CA GLY A 127 -21.45 4.41 -1.30
C GLY A 127 -20.25 3.59 -0.89
N LEU A 128 -20.32 2.29 -1.17
CA LEU A 128 -19.20 1.37 -0.99
C LEU A 128 -18.03 1.81 -1.88
N VAL A 129 -16.83 1.86 -1.32
CA VAL A 129 -15.59 2.20 -2.02
C VAL A 129 -15.03 0.96 -2.70
N LYS A 130 -14.61 1.12 -3.95
CA LYS A 130 -14.01 0.06 -4.75
C LYS A 130 -12.52 0.32 -4.97
N TYR A 131 -11.72 -0.73 -4.85
CA TYR A 131 -10.28 -0.66 -5.08
C TYR A 131 -9.80 -1.95 -5.74
N ALA A 132 -9.15 -1.84 -6.91
CA ALA A 132 -8.46 -2.95 -7.54
C ALA A 132 -7.06 -3.06 -6.93
N GLN A 133 -6.97 -3.79 -5.83
CA GLN A 133 -5.75 -3.97 -5.04
C GLN A 133 -5.39 -5.42 -4.78
N THR A 134 -6.27 -6.35 -5.13
CA THR A 134 -6.08 -7.76 -4.85
C THR A 134 -4.83 -8.22 -5.61
N ARG A 135 -3.86 -8.73 -4.86
CA ARG A 135 -2.59 -9.25 -5.38
C ARG A 135 -2.77 -10.66 -5.94
N GLU A 136 -3.74 -11.42 -5.44
CA GLU A 136 -4.05 -12.78 -5.90
C GLU A 136 -4.96 -12.79 -7.13
N SER A 137 -4.50 -13.40 -8.22
CA SER A 137 -5.37 -13.66 -9.38
C SER A 137 -6.06 -15.01 -9.23
N GLN A 138 -7.34 -15.11 -9.60
CA GLN A 138 -7.98 -16.43 -9.73
C GLN A 138 -7.33 -17.30 -10.82
N GLN A 139 -6.60 -16.69 -11.76
CA GLN A 139 -5.94 -17.36 -12.87
C GLN A 139 -4.47 -17.70 -12.55
N CYS A 140 -3.83 -16.97 -11.63
CA CYS A 140 -2.46 -17.19 -11.16
C CYS A 140 -2.46 -17.22 -9.63
N LYS A 141 -2.17 -18.38 -9.03
CA LYS A 141 -2.12 -18.58 -7.56
C LYS A 141 -0.96 -17.83 -6.86
N GLU A 142 -0.39 -16.84 -7.51
CA GLU A 142 0.76 -16.05 -7.06
C GLU A 142 0.32 -14.59 -6.98
N ASN A 143 0.92 -13.81 -6.07
CA ASN A 143 0.62 -12.41 -5.80
C ASN A 143 1.03 -11.48 -6.96
N ASP A 144 0.54 -11.75 -8.17
CA ASP A 144 1.11 -11.31 -9.44
C ASP A 144 0.03 -10.90 -10.44
N ASN A 145 -0.80 -9.94 -10.03
CA ASN A 145 -2.04 -9.65 -10.76
C ASN A 145 -1.78 -9.04 -12.17
N LEU A 146 -0.65 -8.38 -12.43
CA LEU A 146 -0.40 -7.74 -13.73
C LEU A 146 -0.19 -8.79 -14.82
N ARG A 147 0.62 -9.82 -14.53
CA ARG A 147 0.92 -10.90 -15.48
C ARG A 147 -0.25 -11.88 -15.63
N GLY A 148 -1.15 -11.94 -14.65
CA GLY A 148 -2.41 -12.68 -14.71
C GLY A 148 -3.58 -11.84 -15.24
N GLU A 149 -4.30 -11.21 -14.33
CA GLU A 149 -5.58 -10.52 -14.58
C GLU A 149 -5.48 -9.32 -15.54
N TYR A 150 -4.36 -8.59 -15.52
CA TYR A 150 -4.14 -7.40 -16.34
C TYR A 150 -3.16 -7.63 -17.50
N PHE A 151 -3.00 -8.88 -17.96
CA PHE A 151 -1.97 -9.23 -18.95
C PHE A 151 -2.04 -8.42 -20.26
N LEU A 152 -3.22 -7.93 -20.65
CA LEU A 152 -3.42 -7.09 -21.85
C LEU A 152 -2.72 -5.72 -21.76
N LEU A 153 -2.38 -5.29 -20.54
CA LEU A 153 -1.65 -4.06 -20.23
C LEU A 153 -0.14 -4.29 -20.03
N SER A 154 0.29 -5.54 -19.84
CA SER A 154 1.70 -5.87 -19.54
C SER A 154 2.69 -5.41 -20.60
N GLY A 155 2.25 -5.26 -21.86
CA GLY A 155 3.10 -4.76 -22.95
C GLY A 155 3.39 -3.25 -22.88
N ASP A 156 2.71 -2.49 -22.01
CA ASP A 156 2.92 -1.04 -21.87
C ASP A 156 3.90 -0.67 -20.74
N VAL A 157 4.33 -1.65 -19.94
CA VAL A 157 5.28 -1.47 -18.82
C VAL A 157 6.49 -2.38 -19.00
N GLU A 158 7.56 -2.13 -18.24
CA GLU A 158 8.68 -3.06 -18.19
C GLU A 158 8.36 -4.32 -17.37
N ARG A 159 9.02 -5.42 -17.72
CA ARG A 159 8.82 -6.73 -17.07
C ARG A 159 9.48 -6.80 -15.69
N ASP A 160 10.57 -6.09 -15.55
CA ASP A 160 11.41 -5.98 -14.36
C ASP A 160 12.05 -4.58 -14.34
N ILE A 161 12.76 -4.26 -13.27
CA ILE A 161 13.54 -3.02 -13.15
C ILE A 161 15.01 -3.39 -13.22
N ALA A 162 15.68 -3.04 -14.31
CA ALA A 162 16.99 -3.59 -14.65
C ALA A 162 18.04 -3.38 -13.55
N TRP A 163 18.12 -2.18 -12.97
CA TRP A 163 19.11 -1.90 -11.91
C TRP A 163 18.87 -2.74 -10.65
N ALA A 164 17.61 -3.03 -10.31
CA ALA A 164 17.25 -3.86 -9.15
C ALA A 164 17.47 -5.33 -9.41
N ARG A 165 17.02 -5.84 -10.56
CA ARG A 165 17.19 -7.24 -10.96
C ARG A 165 18.67 -7.62 -11.03
N ILE A 166 19.50 -6.74 -11.58
CA ILE A 166 20.95 -6.96 -11.67
C ILE A 166 21.60 -6.94 -10.27
N ALA A 167 21.23 -5.97 -9.44
CA ALA A 167 21.79 -5.83 -8.09
C ALA A 167 21.45 -6.99 -7.15
N LEU A 168 20.18 -7.42 -7.16
CA LEU A 168 19.66 -8.48 -6.29
C LEU A 168 19.84 -9.87 -6.90
N GLU A 169 20.31 -9.95 -8.15
CA GLU A 169 20.45 -11.19 -8.92
C GLU A 169 19.15 -12.02 -8.95
N LYS A 170 18.01 -11.33 -8.99
CA LYS A 170 16.69 -11.95 -8.85
C LYS A 170 15.64 -11.23 -9.68
N GLU A 171 14.80 -12.01 -10.35
CA GLU A 171 13.57 -11.52 -10.99
C GLU A 171 12.52 -11.16 -9.92
N PRO A 172 11.58 -10.23 -10.21
CA PRO A 172 10.50 -9.94 -9.28
C PRO A 172 9.63 -11.19 -9.05
N ASP A 173 9.40 -11.53 -7.78
CA ASP A 173 8.45 -12.59 -7.40
C ASP A 173 7.04 -12.26 -7.90
N ALA A 174 6.72 -10.97 -7.97
CA ALA A 174 5.39 -10.43 -8.23
C ALA A 174 5.47 -9.11 -8.99
N VAL A 175 4.56 -8.89 -9.94
CA VAL A 175 4.30 -7.57 -10.54
C VAL A 175 2.82 -7.28 -10.43
N ASN A 176 2.49 -6.24 -9.66
CA ASN A 176 1.12 -5.89 -9.32
C ASN A 176 0.73 -4.53 -9.89
N LEU A 177 -0.53 -4.42 -10.28
CA LEU A 177 -1.20 -3.21 -10.70
C LEU A 177 -2.25 -2.84 -9.65
N TRP A 178 -2.25 -1.57 -9.26
CA TRP A 178 -3.22 -0.99 -8.34
C TRP A 178 -3.99 0.11 -9.05
N ILE A 179 -5.31 0.04 -9.02
CA ILE A 179 -6.20 1.08 -9.56
C ILE A 179 -7.24 1.38 -8.49
N GLY A 180 -7.29 2.64 -8.04
CA GLY A 180 -8.22 3.08 -7.00
C GLY A 180 -8.56 4.54 -7.17
N ASN A 181 -9.19 5.11 -6.14
CA ASN A 181 -9.52 6.53 -6.09
C ASN A 181 -9.07 7.14 -4.76
N SER A 182 -9.39 8.41 -4.55
CA SER A 182 -8.98 9.15 -3.36
C SER A 182 -9.55 8.64 -2.05
N LYS A 183 -10.61 7.83 -2.10
CA LYS A 183 -11.24 7.23 -0.92
C LYS A 183 -10.50 5.96 -0.50
N SER A 184 -9.69 5.37 -1.37
CA SER A 184 -8.92 4.15 -1.06
C SER A 184 -7.68 4.49 -0.20
N VAL A 185 -7.67 3.99 1.02
CA VAL A 185 -6.55 4.11 1.97
C VAL A 185 -6.08 2.72 2.34
N THR A 186 -4.79 2.47 2.24
CA THR A 186 -4.18 1.26 2.79
C THR A 186 -3.66 1.57 4.17
N ALA A 187 -4.10 0.79 5.16
CA ALA A 187 -3.68 0.89 6.55
C ALA A 187 -2.17 0.63 6.71
N LEU A 188 -1.60 1.10 7.83
CA LEU A 188 -0.19 0.88 8.14
C LEU A 188 0.09 -0.63 8.13
N HIS A 189 1.10 -1.06 7.38
CA HIS A 189 1.55 -2.45 7.31
C HIS A 189 3.02 -2.47 6.91
N LYS A 190 3.60 -3.67 6.81
CA LYS A 190 4.94 -3.86 6.26
C LYS A 190 4.96 -5.11 5.39
N ASP A 191 5.75 -5.06 4.33
CA ASP A 191 6.04 -6.22 3.47
C ASP A 191 7.46 -6.76 3.73
N ASN A 192 7.68 -8.05 3.47
CA ASN A 192 8.99 -8.69 3.53
C ASN A 192 9.72 -8.71 2.17
N TYR A 193 9.41 -7.75 1.29
CA TYR A 193 9.91 -7.64 -0.07
C TYR A 193 10.65 -6.32 -0.30
N GLU A 194 11.61 -6.34 -1.22
CA GLU A 194 12.21 -5.12 -1.78
C GLU A 194 11.26 -4.55 -2.83
N ASN A 195 10.46 -3.57 -2.44
CA ASN A 195 9.38 -3.04 -3.28
C ASN A 195 9.88 -1.89 -4.16
N ILE A 196 9.51 -1.90 -5.45
CA ILE A 196 9.69 -0.77 -6.36
C ILE A 196 8.31 -0.31 -6.84
N TYR A 197 7.84 0.80 -6.29
CA TYR A 197 6.52 1.34 -6.57
C TYR A 197 6.60 2.37 -7.70
N CYS A 198 5.90 2.13 -8.81
CA CYS A 198 5.90 3.00 -9.98
C CYS A 198 4.55 3.73 -10.11
N GLN A 199 4.54 5.07 -10.06
CA GLN A 199 3.32 5.85 -10.17
C GLN A 199 3.02 6.21 -11.62
N ILE A 200 2.00 5.59 -12.22
CA ILE A 200 1.69 5.78 -13.65
C ILE A 200 0.75 6.96 -13.92
N ILE A 201 -0.37 7.07 -13.19
CA ILE A 201 -1.36 8.15 -13.35
C ILE A 201 -1.65 8.81 -12.00
N GLY A 202 -1.68 10.14 -11.94
CA GLY A 202 -2.08 10.88 -10.74
C GLY A 202 -0.95 11.00 -9.71
N SER A 203 -1.29 10.92 -8.43
CA SER A 203 -0.31 11.01 -7.34
C SER A 203 -0.64 10.08 -6.19
N LYS A 204 0.42 9.64 -5.50
CA LYS A 204 0.34 8.79 -4.31
C LYS A 204 1.12 9.42 -3.19
N TYR A 205 0.59 9.34 -1.98
CA TYR A 205 1.24 9.80 -0.76
C TYR A 205 1.54 8.60 0.10
N PHE A 206 2.77 8.53 0.60
CA PHE A 206 3.25 7.52 1.53
C PHE A 206 3.67 8.19 2.83
N THR A 207 3.32 7.52 3.92
CA THR A 207 3.88 7.72 5.25
C THR A 207 4.69 6.49 5.59
N LEU A 208 5.99 6.65 5.79
CA LEU A 208 6.91 5.56 6.04
C LEU A 208 7.49 5.66 7.45
N LEU A 209 7.53 4.54 8.19
CA LEU A 209 8.27 4.43 9.45
C LEU A 209 9.34 3.35 9.31
N SER A 210 10.51 3.62 9.90
CA SER A 210 11.61 2.68 9.93
C SER A 210 11.23 1.41 10.68
N PRO A 211 11.78 0.24 10.32
CA PRO A 211 11.60 -0.99 11.10
C PRO A 211 12.01 -0.84 12.57
N LEU A 212 12.94 0.08 12.88
CA LEU A 212 13.38 0.37 14.25
C LEU A 212 12.34 1.10 15.09
N GLU A 213 11.30 1.64 14.45
CA GLU A 213 10.17 2.31 15.10
C GLU A 213 9.01 1.34 15.40
N VAL A 214 9.24 0.03 15.37
CA VAL A 214 8.22 -1.00 15.69
C VAL A 214 7.53 -0.78 17.04
N ALA A 215 8.23 -0.23 18.04
CA ALA A 215 7.62 0.06 19.34
C ALA A 215 6.57 1.21 19.26
N CYS A 216 6.62 2.03 18.22
CA CYS A 216 5.67 3.12 17.96
C CYS A 216 4.34 2.61 17.39
N VAL A 217 4.34 1.54 16.60
CA VAL A 217 3.16 1.12 15.81
C VAL A 217 2.10 0.35 16.62
N GLY A 218 2.49 -0.17 17.78
CA GLY A 218 1.57 -0.81 18.73
C GLY A 218 0.88 -2.05 18.16
N GLU A 219 1.63 -2.98 17.57
CA GLU A 219 1.06 -4.23 17.04
C GLU A 219 0.29 -5.01 18.12
N ARG A 220 -0.91 -5.48 17.74
CA ARG A 220 -1.70 -6.41 18.56
C ARG A 220 -2.30 -7.48 17.68
N ASN A 221 -2.63 -8.61 18.29
CA ASN A 221 -3.33 -9.69 17.64
C ASN A 221 -4.85 -9.40 17.58
N PHE A 222 -5.44 -9.61 16.40
CA PHE A 222 -6.87 -9.45 16.17
C PHE A 222 -7.45 -10.70 15.54
N ARG A 223 -8.68 -11.05 15.91
CA ARG A 223 -9.44 -12.06 15.18
C ARG A 223 -9.77 -11.54 13.79
N SER A 224 -9.66 -12.43 12.80
CA SER A 224 -9.94 -12.12 11.41
C SER A 224 -11.46 -12.13 11.14
N ALA A 225 -11.90 -11.19 10.35
CA ALA A 225 -13.25 -11.13 9.80
C ALA A 225 -13.20 -10.65 8.35
N THR A 226 -14.26 -10.89 7.60
CA THR A 226 -14.40 -10.46 6.21
C THR A 226 -15.70 -9.70 6.02
N TYR A 227 -15.69 -8.63 5.23
CA TYR A 227 -16.94 -7.98 4.82
C TYR A 227 -17.75 -8.90 3.91
N VAL A 228 -19.03 -9.05 4.22
CA VAL A 228 -20.01 -9.75 3.38
C VAL A 228 -21.21 -8.86 3.09
N LYS A 229 -21.92 -9.13 1.99
CA LYS A 229 -23.14 -8.39 1.65
C LYS A 229 -24.20 -8.57 2.73
N ASP A 230 -24.90 -7.49 3.06
CA ASP A 230 -26.07 -7.56 3.93
C ASP A 230 -27.23 -8.29 3.25
N LYS A 231 -28.27 -8.64 4.04
CA LYS A 231 -29.47 -9.34 3.52
C LYS A 231 -30.24 -8.52 2.48
N GLY A 232 -30.00 -7.21 2.39
CA GLY A 232 -30.64 -6.31 1.43
C GLY A 232 -29.81 -6.06 0.16
N GLY A 233 -28.58 -6.56 0.11
CA GLY A 233 -27.60 -6.31 -0.96
C GLY A 233 -27.12 -4.86 -1.10
N LYS A 234 -27.43 -3.97 -0.14
CA LYS A 234 -27.16 -2.53 -0.25
C LYS A 234 -25.99 -2.06 0.62
N GLY A 235 -25.63 -2.83 1.64
CA GLY A 235 -24.53 -2.54 2.55
C GLY A 235 -23.65 -3.77 2.80
N LEU A 236 -22.65 -3.58 3.65
CA LEU A 236 -21.76 -4.64 4.11
C LEU A 236 -21.91 -4.83 5.61
N ARG A 237 -21.74 -6.08 6.05
CA ARG A 237 -21.58 -6.44 7.47
C ARG A 237 -20.29 -7.25 7.62
N ILE A 238 -19.70 -7.21 8.82
CA ILE A 238 -18.56 -8.06 9.15
C ILE A 238 -19.05 -9.48 9.50
N GLU A 239 -18.31 -10.49 9.08
CA GLU A 239 -18.48 -11.88 9.48
C GLU A 239 -17.13 -12.42 9.93
N GLU A 240 -17.06 -12.96 11.14
CA GLU A 240 -15.83 -13.55 11.69
C GLU A 240 -15.44 -14.79 10.89
N ASP A 241 -14.16 -14.94 10.57
CA ASP A 241 -13.70 -16.06 9.75
C ASP A 241 -13.65 -17.34 10.59
N GLU A 242 -14.26 -18.42 10.08
CA GLU A 242 -14.26 -19.72 10.77
C GLU A 242 -12.84 -20.28 10.91
N GLY A 243 -12.42 -20.57 12.16
CA GLY A 243 -11.09 -21.13 12.44
C GLY A 243 -9.93 -20.15 12.19
N GLY A 244 -10.22 -18.85 12.03
CA GLY A 244 -9.21 -17.83 11.77
C GLY A 244 -8.16 -17.73 12.88
N GLN A 245 -6.88 -17.68 12.50
CA GLN A 245 -5.81 -17.32 13.42
C GLN A 245 -5.90 -15.85 13.79
N GLU A 246 -5.38 -15.49 14.95
CA GLU A 246 -5.21 -14.07 15.27
C GLU A 246 -4.09 -13.48 14.41
N ILE A 247 -4.35 -12.31 13.82
CA ILE A 247 -3.44 -11.62 12.91
C ILE A 247 -2.79 -10.47 13.69
N PRO A 248 -1.45 -10.40 13.76
CA PRO A 248 -0.77 -9.23 14.28
C PRO A 248 -0.98 -8.05 13.33
N PHE A 249 -1.46 -6.93 13.86
CA PHE A 249 -1.71 -5.73 13.06
C PHE A 249 -1.36 -4.46 13.85
N PRO A 250 -0.73 -3.46 13.23
CA PRO A 250 -0.42 -2.20 13.89
C PRO A 250 -1.70 -1.43 14.23
N THR A 251 -1.72 -0.81 15.40
CA THR A 251 -2.92 -0.15 15.93
C THR A 251 -2.81 1.37 15.92
N TRP A 252 -1.60 1.90 15.84
CA TRP A 252 -1.32 3.33 15.76
C TRP A 252 -1.19 3.78 14.31
N ASP A 253 -1.78 4.94 14.00
CA ASP A 253 -1.66 5.62 12.71
C ASP A 253 -0.88 6.94 12.91
N PRO A 254 0.31 7.11 12.29
CA PRO A 254 1.09 8.34 12.41
C PRO A 254 0.38 9.57 11.81
N ASP A 255 -0.64 9.39 10.95
CA ASP A 255 -1.48 10.47 10.44
C ASP A 255 -2.66 10.84 11.34
N ARG A 256 -2.91 10.03 12.37
CA ARG A 256 -3.88 10.29 13.44
C ARG A 256 -3.24 10.00 14.80
N PRO A 257 -2.21 10.78 15.18
CA PRO A 257 -1.31 10.44 16.29
C PRO A 257 -2.01 10.30 17.64
N GLU A 258 -3.20 10.88 17.80
CA GLU A 258 -4.05 10.79 18.98
C GLU A 258 -4.79 9.46 19.14
N ILE A 259 -4.92 8.67 18.07
CA ILE A 259 -5.66 7.41 18.06
C ILE A 259 -4.72 6.26 18.39
N ARG A 260 -4.95 5.63 19.56
CA ARG A 260 -4.20 4.45 20.05
C ARG A 260 -2.66 4.62 20.07
N PRO A 261 -2.12 5.75 20.57
CA PRO A 261 -0.67 5.90 20.68
C PRO A 261 -0.09 4.89 21.69
N THR A 262 1.13 4.46 21.43
CA THR A 262 1.99 3.86 22.45
C THR A 262 2.76 4.95 23.18
N LYS A 263 3.46 4.57 24.26
CA LYS A 263 4.39 5.50 24.94
C LYS A 263 5.58 5.93 24.06
N PHE A 264 5.86 5.18 23.00
CA PHE A 264 6.96 5.44 22.07
C PHE A 264 6.52 6.19 20.82
N SER A 265 5.22 6.17 20.47
CA SER A 265 4.67 6.88 19.31
C SER A 265 5.12 8.36 19.17
N PRO A 266 5.25 9.15 20.26
CA PRO A 266 5.76 10.53 20.15
C PRO A 266 7.22 10.64 19.69
N LEU A 267 8.01 9.57 19.85
CA LEU A 267 9.40 9.50 19.38
C LEU A 267 9.48 9.22 17.88
N GLY A 268 8.42 8.65 17.30
CA GLY A 268 8.39 8.28 15.90
C GLY A 268 8.54 9.48 14.97
N LYS A 269 9.31 9.31 13.90
CA LYS A 269 9.60 10.33 12.88
C LYS A 269 9.23 9.81 11.49
N PRO A 270 7.94 9.86 11.11
CA PRO A 270 7.51 9.34 9.83
C PRO A 270 8.07 10.15 8.65
N LEU A 271 8.62 9.45 7.66
CA LEU A 271 9.00 10.04 6.37
C LEU A 271 7.76 10.22 5.49
N ARG A 272 7.67 11.36 4.81
CA ARG A 272 6.54 11.70 3.93
C ARG A 272 7.00 11.76 2.49
N VAL A 273 6.43 10.90 1.65
CA VAL A 273 6.81 10.80 0.24
C VAL A 273 5.59 11.06 -0.64
N LYS A 274 5.73 11.96 -1.60
CA LYS A 274 4.77 12.14 -2.69
C LYS A 274 5.37 11.62 -3.99
N LEU A 275 4.67 10.71 -4.65
CA LEU A 275 4.96 10.30 -6.02
C LEU A 275 3.99 10.99 -6.97
N ASN A 276 4.52 11.60 -8.02
CA ASN A 276 3.74 12.09 -9.16
C ASN A 276 3.82 11.06 -10.30
N ALA A 277 3.00 11.25 -11.34
CA ALA A 277 3.09 10.43 -12.54
C ALA A 277 4.52 10.43 -13.11
N GLY A 278 5.07 9.23 -13.32
CA GLY A 278 6.44 9.01 -13.76
C GLY A 278 7.44 8.70 -12.65
N ASP A 279 7.13 8.96 -11.37
CA ASP A 279 8.06 8.70 -10.28
C ASP A 279 8.11 7.21 -9.88
N MET A 280 9.29 6.77 -9.42
CA MET A 280 9.49 5.46 -8.79
C MET A 280 9.93 5.63 -7.33
N LEU A 281 9.40 4.80 -6.42
CA LEU A 281 9.86 4.71 -5.03
C LEU A 281 10.49 3.33 -4.80
N TYR A 282 11.74 3.29 -4.37
CA TYR A 282 12.27 2.11 -3.70
C TYR A 282 11.83 2.13 -2.23
N LEU A 283 11.05 1.13 -1.84
CA LEU A 283 10.57 0.89 -0.49
C LEU A 283 11.26 -0.39 0.03
N PRO A 284 12.24 -0.26 0.95
CA PRO A 284 12.99 -1.41 1.43
C PRO A 284 12.10 -2.37 2.23
N ALA A 285 12.51 -3.64 2.28
CA ALA A 285 11.83 -4.63 3.09
C ALA A 285 11.69 -4.19 4.55
N LEU A 286 10.56 -4.56 5.16
CA LEU A 286 10.19 -4.36 6.57
C LEU A 286 9.89 -2.93 7.02
N TRP A 287 10.03 -1.93 6.14
CA TRP A 287 9.51 -0.60 6.42
C TRP A 287 8.01 -0.68 6.67
N TRP A 288 7.51 0.22 7.52
CA TRP A 288 6.07 0.36 7.68
C TRP A 288 5.57 1.41 6.72
N GLU A 289 4.51 1.11 5.97
CA GLU A 289 3.91 2.01 5.00
C GLU A 289 2.40 2.15 5.20
N LEU A 290 1.95 3.41 5.17
CA LEU A 290 0.58 3.81 4.99
C LEU A 290 0.54 4.63 3.69
N TYR A 291 -0.47 4.43 2.85
CA TYR A 291 -0.58 5.23 1.63
C TYR A 291 -2.01 5.49 1.19
N TRP A 292 -2.19 6.63 0.53
CA TRP A 292 -3.48 7.09 0.01
C TRP A 292 -3.29 7.91 -1.28
N MET A 293 -4.41 8.16 -1.97
CA MET A 293 -4.44 9.00 -3.18
C MET A 293 -5.02 10.38 -2.84
N ASN A 294 -4.64 11.43 -3.57
CA ASN A 294 -5.18 12.77 -3.34
C ASN A 294 -6.69 12.80 -3.63
N PRO A 295 -7.55 13.35 -2.74
CA PRO A 295 -8.94 13.70 -3.07
C PRO A 295 -9.13 14.72 -4.18
N ARG A 296 -8.09 15.44 -4.61
CA ARG A 296 -8.17 16.35 -5.77
C ARG A 296 -6.82 16.45 -6.47
N GLY A 297 -6.75 15.91 -7.68
CA GLY A 297 -5.74 16.21 -8.70
C GLY A 297 -6.44 16.65 -9.96
#